data_AF-A0A954EEW9-F1
#
_entry.id   AF-A0A954EEW9-F1
#
_cell.length_a   1.000
_cell.length_b   1.000
_cell.length_c   1.000
_cell.angle_alpha   90.00
_cell.angle_beta   90.00
_cell.angle_gamma   90.00
#
_symmetry.space_group_name_H-M   'P 1'
#
loop_
_entity.id
_entity.type
_entity.pdbx_description
1 polymer ?
#
loop_
_entity_poly.entity_id
_entity_poly.type
_entity_poly.pdbx_seq_one_letter_code
_entity_poly.pdbx_strand_id
1 'polypeptide(L)'
;FRINNLRRSPKIEFYPWNPISAIPKPKYKPKKSRPDGLKTARYYQSLLDSSEVSTRAELARHLGVSRARVTQVLRRLENPDFRSKKTG
;
A
#
# COMPACT_ATOMS: atom_id res chain seq x y z
N PHE A 1 -33.19 -51.32 -21.49
CA PHE A 1 -32.67 -49.98 -21.16
C PHE A 1 -33.75 -48.94 -21.42
N ARG A 2 -34.21 -48.22 -20.38
CA ARG A 2 -35.21 -47.15 -20.52
C ARG A 2 -34.46 -45.82 -20.55
N ILE A 3 -34.50 -45.13 -21.69
CA ILE A 3 -33.87 -43.81 -21.85
C ILE A 3 -34.83 -42.79 -21.25
N ASN A 4 -34.45 -42.18 -20.13
CA ASN A 4 -35.22 -41.09 -19.52
C ASN A 4 -35.04 -39.83 -20.37
N ASN A 5 -36.07 -39.45 -21.13
CA ASN A 5 -36.12 -38.18 -21.85
C ASN A 5 -36.16 -37.03 -20.83
N LEU A 6 -35.10 -36.21 -20.83
CA LEU A 6 -34.97 -35.02 -20.01
C LEU A 6 -36.06 -34.01 -20.44
N ARG A 7 -37.14 -33.89 -19.66
CA ARG A 7 -38.33 -33.07 -19.99
C ARG A 7 -38.11 -31.55 -19.91
N ARG A 8 -36.86 -31.08 -19.85
CA ARG A 8 -36.51 -29.67 -19.75
C ARG A 8 -35.45 -29.36 -20.80
N SER A 9 -35.85 -28.67 -21.85
CA SER A 9 -34.93 -28.02 -22.77
C SER A 9 -34.04 -27.07 -21.97
N PRO A 10 -32.70 -27.19 -22.05
CA PRO A 10 -31.82 -26.22 -21.41
C PRO A 10 -32.03 -24.87 -22.09
N LYS A 11 -32.57 -23.90 -21.37
CA LYS A 11 -32.63 -22.51 -21.85
C LYS A 11 -31.22 -21.94 -21.76
N ILE A 12 -30.49 -21.97 -22.88
CA ILE A 12 -29.15 -21.40 -22.98
C ILE A 12 -29.33 -19.90 -23.24
N GLU A 13 -29.01 -19.09 -22.23
CA GLU A 13 -28.97 -17.64 -22.39
C GLU A 13 -27.56 -17.24 -22.85
N PHE A 14 -27.46 -16.72 -24.08
CA PHE A 14 -26.23 -16.17 -24.62
C PHE A 14 -26.10 -14.72 -24.17
N TYR A 15 -25.19 -14.47 -23.25
CA TYR A 15 -24.81 -13.12 -22.88
C TYR A 15 -23.80 -12.58 -23.90
N PRO A 16 -24.04 -11.42 -24.52
CA PRO A 16 -23.06 -10.82 -25.41
C PRO A 16 -21.79 -10.51 -24.62
N TRP A 17 -20.65 -10.91 -25.17
CA TRP A 17 -19.35 -10.57 -24.58
C TRP A 17 -19.14 -9.06 -24.69
N ASN A 18 -19.34 -8.34 -23.58
CA ASN A 18 -19.04 -6.92 -23.54
C ASN A 18 -17.53 -6.72 -23.60
N PRO A 19 -17.01 -5.92 -24.54
CA PRO A 19 -15.58 -5.64 -24.59
C PRO A 19 -15.19 -4.87 -23.32
N ILE A 20 -13.98 -5.12 -22.82
CA ILE A 20 -13.45 -4.47 -21.60
C ILE A 20 -13.48 -2.93 -21.72
N SER A 21 -13.43 -2.40 -22.95
CA SER A 21 -13.58 -0.98 -23.25
C SER A 21 -14.96 -0.40 -22.92
N ALA A 22 -16.02 -1.21 -22.96
CA ALA A 22 -17.39 -0.80 -22.61
C ALA A 22 -17.61 -0.73 -21.09
N ILE A 23 -16.67 -1.25 -20.29
CA ILE A 23 -16.75 -1.17 -18.83
C ILE A 23 -16.35 0.25 -18.40
N PRO A 24 -17.27 1.04 -17.79
CA PRO A 24 -16.94 2.39 -17.35
C PRO A 24 -15.83 2.32 -16.31
N LYS A 25 -14.73 3.05 -16.55
CA LYS A 25 -13.66 3.15 -15.57
C LYS A 25 -14.22 3.80 -14.30
N PRO A 26 -14.10 3.16 -13.12
CA PRO A 26 -14.54 3.78 -11.88
C PRO A 26 -13.79 5.11 -11.68
N LYS A 27 -14.53 6.17 -11.40
CA LYS A 27 -13.96 7.48 -11.05
C LYS A 27 -13.31 7.37 -9.68
N TYR A 28 -12.01 7.11 -9.64
CA TYR A 28 -11.26 7.08 -8.37
C TYR A 28 -11.09 8.50 -7.83
N LYS A 29 -11.34 8.67 -6.52
CA LYS A 29 -10.93 9.89 -5.80
C LYS A 29 -9.40 10.05 -5.91
N PRO A 30 -8.87 11.27 -6.05
CA PRO A 30 -7.43 11.49 -6.07
C PRO A 30 -6.81 10.94 -4.78
N LYS A 31 -5.71 10.18 -4.91
CA LYS A 31 -4.97 9.65 -3.77
C LYS A 31 -4.43 10.83 -2.96
N LYS A 32 -4.69 10.86 -1.65
CA LYS A 32 -4.06 11.82 -0.73
C LYS A 32 -2.54 11.78 -0.92
N SER A 33 -1.88 12.94 -0.89
CA SER A 33 -0.43 13.04 -0.93
C SER A 33 0.17 12.16 0.16
N ARG A 34 1.10 11.28 -0.21
CA ARG A 34 1.79 10.45 0.78
C ARG A 34 2.56 11.37 1.74
N PRO A 35 2.54 11.09 3.06
CA PRO A 35 3.40 11.81 3.99
C PRO A 35 4.85 11.73 3.52
N ASP A 36 5.55 12.86 3.55
CA ASP A 36 6.96 12.89 3.16
C ASP A 36 7.77 12.09 4.18
N GLY A 37 8.13 10.87 3.78
CA GLY A 37 8.82 9.91 4.64
C GLY A 37 10.18 10.41 5.13
N LEU A 38 10.76 11.42 4.47
CA LEU A 38 12.02 12.05 4.87
C LEU A 38 11.81 13.11 5.93
N LYS A 39 10.68 13.84 5.94
CA LYS A 39 10.34 14.76 7.04
C LYS A 39 10.27 14.00 8.36
N THR A 40 9.60 12.84 8.37
CA THR A 40 9.53 11.98 9.56
C THR A 40 10.91 11.48 9.99
N ALA A 41 11.76 11.12 9.03
CA ALA A 41 13.09 10.60 9.35
C ALA A 41 14.01 11.68 9.93
N ARG A 42 13.97 12.90 9.38
CA ARG A 42 14.70 14.05 9.94
C ARG A 42 14.23 14.41 11.34
N TYR A 43 12.92 14.35 11.59
CA TYR A 43 12.37 14.56 12.93
C TYR A 43 12.86 13.51 13.94
N TYR A 44 12.94 12.24 13.54
CA TYR A 44 13.46 11.19 14.42
C TYR A 44 14.96 11.37 14.69
N GLN A 45 15.72 11.81 13.68
CA GLN A 45 17.12 12.13 13.83
C GLN A 45 17.34 13.31 14.78
N SER A 46 16.55 14.40 14.65
CA SER A 46 16.67 15.55 15.55
C SER A 46 16.39 15.23 17.02
N LEU A 47 15.51 14.25 17.30
CA LEU A 47 15.26 13.79 18.67
C LEU A 47 16.42 12.97 19.26
N LEU A 48 17.16 12.27 18.41
CA LEU A 48 18.38 11.58 18.82
C LEU A 48 19.52 12.58 19.03
N ASP A 49 19.61 13.59 18.15
CA ASP A 49 20.64 14.62 18.19
C ASP A 49 20.43 15.60 19.36
N SER A 50 19.19 15.83 19.79
CA SER A 50 18.88 16.66 20.97
C SER A 50 19.24 16.01 22.31
N SER A 51 19.74 14.76 22.30
CA SER A 51 20.02 13.94 23.49
C SER A 51 18.81 13.71 24.42
N GLU A 52 17.60 14.06 24.00
CA GLU A 52 16.35 13.82 24.73
C GLU A 52 16.03 12.33 24.80
N VAL A 53 16.45 11.57 23.77
CA VAL A 53 16.41 10.12 23.75
C VAL A 53 17.76 9.58 23.31
N SER A 54 18.37 8.75 24.14
CA SER A 54 19.74 8.25 23.91
C SER A 54 19.76 7.07 22.94
N THR A 55 18.65 6.33 22.83
CA THR A 55 18.61 5.09 22.04
C THR A 55 17.38 5.01 21.15
N ARG A 56 17.50 4.28 20.03
CA ARG A 56 16.37 3.94 19.13
C ARG A 56 15.21 3.25 19.85
N ALA A 57 15.51 2.55 20.94
CA ALA A 57 14.53 1.87 21.78
C ALA A 57 13.70 2.84 22.61
N GLU A 58 14.37 3.83 23.17
CA GLU A 58 13.77 4.89 23.94
C GLU A 58 12.93 5.80 23.07
N LEU A 59 13.45 6.16 21.89
CA LEU A 59 12.71 6.87 20.85
C LEU A 59 11.40 6.13 20.47
N ALA A 60 11.46 4.79 20.35
CA ALA A 60 10.27 3.99 20.06
C ALA A 60 9.22 4.07 21.17
N ARG A 61 9.65 4.02 22.44
CA ARG A 61 8.76 4.18 23.61
C ARG A 61 8.18 5.60 23.68
N HIS A 62 9.01 6.62 23.50
CA HIS A 62 8.62 8.02 23.52
C HIS A 62 7.57 8.34 22.45
N LEU A 63 7.70 7.75 21.26
CA LEU A 63 6.77 7.95 20.15
C LEU A 63 5.60 6.96 20.11
N GLY A 64 5.56 5.96 21.01
CA GLY A 64 4.54 4.92 21.00
C GLY A 64 4.55 4.02 19.75
N VAL A 65 5.71 3.83 19.12
CA VAL A 65 5.87 3.02 17.90
C VAL A 65 6.76 1.82 18.13
N SER A 66 6.76 0.86 17.21
CA SER A 66 7.68 -0.28 17.29
C SER A 66 9.13 0.13 16.96
N ARG A 67 10.10 -0.55 17.58
CA ARG A 67 11.53 -0.40 17.24
C ARG A 67 11.80 -0.60 15.74
N ALA A 68 11.15 -1.58 15.12
CA ALA A 68 11.27 -1.84 13.69
C ALA A 68 10.83 -0.63 12.83
N ARG A 69 9.79 0.08 13.26
CA ARG A 69 9.33 1.28 12.58
C ARG A 69 10.36 2.41 12.64
N VAL A 70 10.98 2.62 13.80
CA VAL A 70 12.06 3.61 13.97
C VAL A 70 13.21 3.31 13.01
N THR A 71 13.69 2.06 12.97
CA THR A 71 14.76 1.64 12.06
C THR A 71 14.36 1.84 10.60
N GLN A 72 13.14 1.45 10.20
CA GLN A 72 12.66 1.62 8.84
C GLN A 72 12.63 3.09 8.41
N VAL A 73 12.27 3.99 9.32
CA VAL A 73 12.21 5.42 9.07
C VAL A 73 13.61 6.01 8.94
N LEU A 74 14.51 5.71 9.87
CA LEU A 74 15.89 6.23 9.86
C LEU A 74 16.69 5.73 8.65
N ARG A 75 16.52 4.47 8.23
CA ARG A 75 17.16 3.90 7.02
C ARG A 75 16.85 4.65 5.72
N ARG A 76 15.82 5.49 5.71
CA ARG A 76 15.50 6.36 4.56
C ARG A 76 16.45 7.54 4.41
N LEU A 77 17.13 7.95 5.49
CA LEU A 77 18.19 8.95 5.42
C LEU A 77 19.50 8.34 4.91
N GLU A 78 19.78 7.10 5.30
CA GLU A 78 20.98 6.35 4.89
C GLU A 78 20.95 5.98 3.39
N ASN A 79 19.75 5.78 2.81
CA ASN A 79 19.58 5.38 1.41
C ASN A 79 18.80 6.45 0.62
N PRO A 80 19.49 7.47 0.05
CA PRO A 80 18.84 8.46 -0.80
C PRO A 80 18.20 7.85 -2.06
N ASP A 81 18.64 6.65 -2.48
CA ASP A 81 18.18 5.95 -3.68
C ASP A 81 16.73 5.45 -3.65
N PHE A 82 16.05 5.45 -2.49
CA PHE A 82 14.60 5.19 -2.44
C PHE A 82 13.78 6.25 -3.19
N ARG A 83 14.38 7.39 -3.59
CA ARG A 83 13.77 8.39 -4.48
C ARG A 83 13.81 8.01 -5.97
N SER A 84 14.72 7.14 -6.40
CA SER A 84 15.05 6.96 -7.84
C SER A 84 14.11 5.99 -8.58
N LYS A 85 13.51 5.01 -7.90
CA LYS A 85 12.75 3.93 -8.59
C LYS A 85 11.28 4.24 -8.92
N LYS A 86 10.88 5.51 -9.04
CA LYS A 86 9.49 5.90 -9.36
C LYS A 86 9.32 6.87 -10.54
N THR A 87 10.34 7.00 -11.36
CA THR A 87 10.25 7.52 -12.72
C THR A 87 10.50 6.35 -13.67
N GLY A 88 9.41 5.74 -14.11
CA GLY A 88 9.33 4.64 -15.06
C GLY A 88 7.88 4.49 -15.49
#